data_AF-R4M3K3-F1
#
_entry.id   AF-R4M3K3-F1
#
_cell.length_a   1.000
_cell.length_b   1.000
_cell.length_c   1.000
_cell.angle_alpha   90.00
_cell.angle_beta   90.00
_cell.angle_gamma   90.00
#
_symmetry.space_group_name_H-M   'P 1'
#
loop_
_entity.id
_entity.type
_entity.pdbx_description
1 polymer ?
#
loop_
_entity_poly.entity_id
_entity_poly.type
_entity_poly.pdbx_seq_one_letter_code
_entity_poly.pdbx_strand_id
1 'polypeptide(L)'
;MTTRITAVRPWFDRLLAADDPFTVPNLVWASFLRLATNRRIFEIPSPRAEAFAFVEAVTAQPHHLPTNPGPRHLMLLRKLCDEADASGDLIPDAVLAAIAVGHHCAVVSLDRDFARFASVRHIRPPL
;
A
#
# COMPACT_ATOMS: atom_id res chain seq x y z
N MET A 1 -15.46 -2.78 -9.62
CA MET A 1 -14.61 -2.39 -8.46
C MET A 1 -15.04 -3.11 -7.17
N THR A 2 -16.34 -3.29 -6.95
CA THR A 2 -16.93 -3.96 -5.77
C THR A 2 -16.42 -5.39 -5.53
N THR A 3 -16.27 -6.20 -6.58
CA THR A 3 -15.87 -7.63 -6.47
C THR A 3 -14.49 -7.85 -5.83
N ARG A 4 -13.52 -6.96 -6.05
CA ARG A 4 -12.18 -7.08 -5.45
C ARG A 4 -12.16 -6.64 -3.98
N ILE A 5 -12.98 -5.66 -3.60
CA ILE A 5 -13.09 -5.19 -2.21
C ILE A 5 -13.68 -6.31 -1.34
N THR A 6 -14.74 -6.97 -1.80
CA THR A 6 -15.39 -8.08 -1.09
C THR A 6 -14.43 -9.25 -0.85
N ALA A 7 -13.54 -9.53 -1.81
CA ALA A 7 -12.59 -10.63 -1.71
C ALA A 7 -11.39 -10.33 -0.79
N VAL A 8 -10.95 -9.06 -0.69
CA VAL A 8 -9.78 -8.69 0.14
C VAL A 8 -10.15 -8.43 1.60
N ARG A 9 -11.39 -8.00 1.88
CA ARG A 9 -11.81 -7.64 3.24
C ARG A 9 -11.56 -8.75 4.28
N PRO A 10 -11.92 -10.03 4.05
CA PRO A 10 -11.66 -11.08 5.04
C PRO A 10 -10.18 -11.28 5.35
N TRP A 11 -9.30 -11.10 4.35
CA TRP A 11 -7.86 -11.16 4.58
C TRP A 11 -7.37 -9.97 5.41
N PHE A 12 -7.85 -8.76 5.10
CA PHE A 12 -7.46 -7.57 5.84
C PHE A 12 -7.93 -7.62 7.30
N ASP A 13 -9.16 -8.07 7.54
CA ASP A 13 -9.70 -8.26 8.90
C ASP A 13 -8.83 -9.26 9.70
N ARG A 14 -8.36 -10.34 9.05
CA ARG A 14 -7.42 -11.30 9.67
C ARG A 14 -6.05 -10.70 9.95
N LEU A 15 -5.53 -9.85 9.05
CA LEU A 15 -4.27 -9.14 9.27
C LEU A 15 -4.36 -8.25 10.51
N LEU A 16 -5.44 -7.47 10.66
CA LEU A 16 -5.62 -6.58 11.80
C LEU A 16 -5.79 -7.33 13.13
N ALA A 17 -6.36 -8.54 13.09
CA ALA A 17 -6.56 -9.40 14.26
C ALA A 17 -5.36 -10.29 14.61
N ALA A 18 -4.35 -10.38 13.73
CA ALA A 18 -3.16 -11.18 13.93
C ALA A 18 -2.10 -10.41 14.73
N ASP A 19 -1.12 -11.14 15.28
CA ASP A 19 0.00 -10.56 16.02
C ASP A 19 1.19 -10.18 15.13
N ASP A 20 1.07 -10.35 13.81
CA ASP A 20 2.11 -9.98 12.86
C ASP A 20 2.18 -8.45 12.69
N PRO A 21 3.36 -7.82 12.81
CA PRO A 21 3.51 -6.40 12.53
C PRO A 21 3.18 -6.06 11.08
N PHE A 22 2.49 -4.95 10.88
CA PHE A 22 2.16 -4.44 9.56
C PHE A 22 2.32 -2.93 9.48
N THR A 23 2.30 -2.41 8.25
CA THR A 23 2.37 -0.98 8.02
C THR A 23 1.63 -0.59 6.76
N VAL A 24 1.18 0.66 6.70
CA VAL A 24 0.66 1.29 5.49
C VAL A 24 1.40 2.61 5.30
N PRO A 25 2.22 2.78 4.25
CA PRO A 25 2.94 4.02 4.01
C PRO A 25 2.00 5.22 3.81
N ASN A 26 2.40 6.41 4.28
CA ASN A 26 1.60 7.63 4.13
C ASN A 26 1.19 7.94 2.68
N LEU A 27 2.00 7.54 1.69
CA LEU A 27 1.66 7.67 0.27
C LEU A 27 0.43 6.82 -0.13
N VAL A 28 0.26 5.65 0.49
CA VAL A 28 -0.92 4.79 0.30
C VAL A 28 -2.13 5.45 0.95
N TRP A 29 -1.99 6.04 2.14
CA TRP A 29 -3.08 6.79 2.77
C TRP A 29 -3.51 8.01 1.95
N ALA A 30 -2.55 8.78 1.43
CA ALA A 30 -2.84 9.90 0.54
C ALA A 30 -3.59 9.43 -0.72
N SER A 31 -3.18 8.30 -1.30
CA SER A 31 -3.84 7.71 -2.46
C SER A 31 -5.24 7.19 -2.13
N PHE A 32 -5.42 6.52 -0.99
CA PHE A 32 -6.71 6.06 -0.49
C PHE A 32 -7.68 7.23 -0.32
N LEU A 33 -7.27 8.29 0.40
CA LEU A 33 -8.10 9.47 0.62
C LEU A 33 -8.46 10.15 -0.71
N ARG A 34 -7.50 10.28 -1.64
CA ARG A 34 -7.72 10.82 -2.99
C ARG A 34 -8.76 10.02 -3.78
N LEU A 35 -8.75 8.70 -3.66
CA LEU A 35 -9.67 7.82 -4.38
C LEU A 35 -11.05 7.80 -3.72
N ALA A 36 -11.11 7.46 -2.43
CA ALA A 36 -12.34 7.21 -1.67
C ALA A 36 -13.27 8.43 -1.63
N THR A 37 -12.70 9.64 -1.70
CA THR A 37 -13.46 10.90 -1.59
C THR A 37 -13.77 11.56 -2.95
N ASN A 38 -13.44 10.90 -4.06
CA ASN A 38 -13.51 11.50 -5.40
C ASN A 38 -14.75 11.07 -6.19
N ARG A 39 -15.63 12.04 -6.47
CA ARG A 39 -16.88 11.88 -7.26
C ARG A 39 -16.66 11.46 -8.71
N ARG A 40 -15.46 11.64 -9.27
CA ARG A 40 -15.13 11.18 -10.63
C ARG A 40 -14.82 9.68 -10.68
N ILE A 41 -14.57 9.06 -9.52
CA ILE A 41 -14.19 7.64 -9.41
C ILE A 41 -15.33 6.83 -8.80
N PHE A 42 -16.02 7.38 -7.80
CA PHE A 42 -17.18 6.79 -7.16
C PHE A 42 -18.41 7.67 -7.39
N GLU A 43 -19.53 7.06 -7.80
CA GLU A 43 -20.82 7.74 -7.91
C GLU A 43 -21.24 8.37 -6.57
N ILE A 44 -21.07 7.60 -5.49
CA ILE A 44 -21.23 8.05 -4.11
C ILE A 44 -19.88 7.85 -3.41
N PRO A 45 -19.02 8.88 -3.34
CA PRO A 45 -17.76 8.78 -2.61
C PRO A 45 -18.00 8.80 -1.10
N SER A 46 -17.07 8.22 -0.34
CA SER A 46 -17.08 8.28 1.11
C SER A 46 -16.96 9.73 1.60
N PRO A 47 -17.73 10.15 2.62
CA PRO A 47 -17.46 11.37 3.35
C PRO A 47 -16.02 11.40 3.87
N ARG A 48 -15.36 12.56 3.81
CA ARG A 48 -13.97 12.71 4.27
C ARG A 48 -13.78 12.24 5.72
N ALA A 49 -14.75 12.54 6.59
CA ALA A 49 -14.71 12.14 7.99
C ALA A 49 -14.68 10.61 8.16
N GLU A 50 -15.49 9.87 7.41
CA GLU A 50 -15.49 8.41 7.44
C GLU A 50 -14.19 7.81 6.88
N ALA A 51 -13.63 8.43 5.83
CA ALA A 51 -12.36 7.99 5.28
C ALA A 51 -11.20 8.17 6.28
N PHE A 52 -11.16 9.29 7.02
CA PHE A 52 -10.19 9.49 8.10
C PHE A 52 -10.44 8.56 9.28
N ALA A 53 -11.69 8.35 9.68
CA ALA A 53 -12.03 7.41 10.75
C ALA A 53 -11.51 5.98 10.44
N PHE A 54 -11.56 5.56 9.17
CA PHE A 54 -10.95 4.29 8.75
C PHE A 54 -9.41 4.29 8.88
N VAL A 55 -8.74 5.35 8.43
CA VAL A 55 -7.27 5.48 8.57
C VAL A 55 -6.88 5.42 10.05
N GLU A 56 -7.56 6.20 10.89
CA GLU A 56 -7.33 6.25 12.34
C GLU A 56 -7.54 4.87 12.97
N ALA A 57 -8.64 4.18 12.66
CA ALA A 57 -8.93 2.84 13.17
C ALA A 57 -7.86 1.79 12.78
N VAL A 58 -7.29 1.87 11.58
CA VAL A 58 -6.20 0.97 11.15
C VAL A 58 -4.88 1.34 11.82
N THR A 59 -4.54 2.62 11.89
CA THR A 59 -3.27 3.07 12.48
C THR A 59 -3.23 2.93 14.01
N ALA A 60 -4.40 2.85 14.66
CA ALA A 60 -4.53 2.61 16.10
C ALA A 60 -4.41 1.12 16.47
N GLN A 61 -4.29 0.20 15.51
CA GLN A 61 -4.09 -1.22 15.80
C GLN A 61 -2.74 -1.45 16.51
N PRO A 62 -2.67 -2.36 17.48
CA PRO A 62 -1.50 -2.55 18.35
C PRO A 62 -0.22 -2.91 17.57
N HIS A 63 -0.37 -3.59 16.44
CA HIS A 63 0.74 -4.09 15.61
C HIS A 63 1.00 -3.24 14.36
N HIS A 64 0.35 -2.07 14.25
CA HIS A 64 0.65 -1.12 13.19
C HIS A 64 1.94 -0.34 13.52
N LEU A 65 2.93 -0.42 12.64
CA LEU A 65 4.18 0.32 12.74
C LEU A 65 4.20 1.47 11.73
N PRO A 66 4.50 2.72 12.14
CA PRO A 66 4.71 3.82 11.20
C PRO A 66 5.89 3.55 10.28
N THR A 67 5.71 3.75 8.97
CA THR A 67 6.78 3.54 7.99
C THR A 67 7.00 4.78 7.14
N ASN A 68 8.21 5.31 7.22
CA ASN A 68 8.68 6.43 6.41
C ASN A 68 9.90 6.04 5.58
N PRO A 69 10.11 6.67 4.42
CA PRO A 69 11.37 6.57 3.68
C PRO A 69 12.59 6.83 4.58
N GLY A 70 13.54 5.90 4.60
CA GLY A 70 14.81 6.08 5.30
C GLY A 70 15.85 6.86 4.48
N PRO A 71 17.04 7.16 5.04
CA PRO A 71 18.08 7.96 4.37
C PRO A 71 18.55 7.41 3.01
N ARG A 72 18.48 6.08 2.82
CA ARG A 72 18.87 5.41 1.58
C ARG A 72 17.75 5.34 0.53
N HIS A 73 16.59 5.93 0.79
CA HIS A 73 15.39 5.70 -0.04
C HIS A 73 15.59 6.09 -1.50
N LEU A 74 16.19 7.24 -1.82
CA LEU A 74 16.40 7.65 -3.21
C LEU A 74 17.37 6.72 -3.97
N MET A 75 18.36 6.17 -3.27
CA MET A 75 19.25 5.15 -3.85
C MET A 75 18.49 3.86 -4.17
N LEU A 76 17.64 3.39 -3.23
CA LEU A 76 16.80 2.21 -3.43
C LEU A 76 15.77 2.42 -4.54
N LEU A 77 15.15 3.60 -4.58
CA LEU A 77 14.21 3.99 -5.63
C LEU A 77 14.87 3.95 -7.00
N ARG A 78 16.05 4.58 -7.16
CA ARG A 78 16.80 4.54 -8.42
C ARG A 78 17.09 3.11 -8.84
N LYS A 79 17.61 2.28 -7.92
CA LYS A 79 17.89 0.86 -8.20
C LYS A 79 16.64 0.12 -8.71
N LEU A 80 15.50 0.32 -8.06
CA LEU A 80 14.25 -0.35 -8.43
C LEU A 80 13.64 0.20 -9.72
N CYS A 81 13.83 1.49 -10.02
CA CYS A 81 13.47 2.04 -11.32
C CYS A 81 14.31 1.41 -12.43
N ASP A 82 15.62 1.30 -12.24
CA ASP A 82 16.52 0.66 -13.23
C ASP A 82 16.17 -0.83 -13.40
N GLU A 83 15.83 -1.53 -12.31
CA GLU A 83 15.47 -2.95 -12.31
C GLU A 83 14.17 -3.24 -13.07
N ALA A 84 13.14 -2.43 -12.88
CA ALA A 84 11.83 -2.63 -13.48
C ALA A 84 11.63 -1.86 -14.79
N ASP A 85 12.61 -1.08 -15.24
CA ASP A 85 12.44 -0.03 -16.26
C ASP A 85 11.24 0.89 -15.92
N ALA A 86 11.22 1.37 -14.68
CA ALA A 86 10.09 2.13 -14.14
C ALA A 86 10.13 3.57 -14.62
N SER A 87 9.03 3.99 -15.26
CA SER A 87 8.78 5.36 -15.66
C SER A 87 7.27 5.66 -15.59
N GLY A 88 6.91 6.95 -15.59
CA GLY A 88 5.51 7.38 -15.56
C GLY A 88 4.70 6.77 -14.44
N ASP A 89 3.63 6.06 -14.80
CA ASP A 89 2.65 5.48 -13.88
C ASP A 89 3.22 4.38 -12.98
N LEU A 90 4.40 3.82 -13.29
CA LEU A 90 5.07 2.81 -12.44
C LEU A 90 5.91 3.43 -11.31
N ILE A 91 6.23 4.73 -11.37
CA ILE A 91 7.07 5.39 -10.35
C ILE A 91 6.45 5.31 -8.94
N PRO A 92 5.14 5.52 -8.73
CA PRO A 92 4.54 5.32 -7.41
C PRO A 92 4.76 3.92 -6.83
N ASP A 93 4.66 2.87 -7.66
CA ASP A 93 4.92 1.50 -7.22
C ASP A 93 6.40 1.28 -6.87
N ALA A 94 7.32 1.86 -7.65
CA ALA A 94 8.75 1.85 -7.34
C ALA A 94 9.06 2.55 -6.01
N VAL A 95 8.35 3.62 -5.67
CA VAL A 95 8.46 4.31 -4.36
C VAL A 95 8.01 3.39 -3.24
N LEU A 96 6.85 2.73 -3.36
CA LEU A 96 6.36 1.79 -2.35
C LEU A 96 7.29 0.59 -2.20
N ALA A 97 7.78 0.04 -3.31
CA ALA A 97 8.78 -1.01 -3.34
C ALA A 97 10.08 -0.61 -2.62
N ALA A 98 10.58 0.62 -2.85
CA ALA A 98 11.77 1.13 -2.20
C ALA A 98 11.61 1.30 -0.69
N ILE A 99 10.41 1.69 -0.24
CA ILE A 99 10.07 1.70 1.20
C ILE A 99 10.13 0.27 1.75
N ALA A 100 9.47 -0.69 1.10
CA ALA A 100 9.45 -2.08 1.56
C ALA A 100 10.85 -2.68 1.66
N VAL A 101 11.70 -2.49 0.63
CA VAL A 101 13.11 -2.94 0.66
C VAL A 101 13.89 -2.26 1.78
N GLY A 102 13.68 -0.96 1.99
CA GLY A 102 14.37 -0.20 3.05
C GLY A 102 14.06 -0.69 4.47
N HIS A 103 12.87 -1.28 4.67
CA HIS A 103 12.40 -1.83 5.95
C HIS A 103 12.41 -3.36 6.00
N HIS A 104 12.94 -4.04 4.99
CA HIS A 104 12.93 -5.50 4.87
C HIS A 104 11.52 -6.11 4.93
N CYS A 105 10.51 -5.38 4.44
CA CYS A 105 9.13 -5.83 4.39
C CYS A 105 8.79 -6.50 3.05
N ALA A 106 7.75 -7.33 3.07
CA ALA A 106 7.05 -7.74 1.85
C ALA A 106 6.01 -6.68 1.46
N VAL A 107 5.73 -6.58 0.16
CA VAL A 107 4.57 -5.83 -0.33
C VAL A 107 3.41 -6.80 -0.53
N VAL A 108 2.27 -6.52 0.11
CA VAL A 108 1.02 -7.25 -0.16
C VAL A 108 0.16 -6.43 -1.12
N SER A 109 -0.05 -6.91 -2.33
CA SER A 109 -0.84 -6.21 -3.36
C SER A 109 -1.48 -7.17 -4.35
N LEU A 110 -2.64 -6.80 -4.89
CA LEU A 110 -3.23 -7.47 -6.05
C LEU A 110 -2.69 -6.96 -7.38
N ASP A 111 -1.95 -5.85 -7.36
CA ASP A 111 -1.32 -5.31 -8.55
C ASP A 111 -0.22 -6.23 -9.03
N ARG A 112 -0.23 -6.53 -10.33
CA ARG A 112 0.73 -7.44 -10.96
C ARG A 112 2.03 -6.73 -11.27
N ASP A 113 2.03 -5.40 -11.34
CA ASP A 113 3.20 -4.62 -11.69
C ASP A 113 4.31 -4.73 -10.64
N PHE A 114 3.97 -5.06 -9.38
CA PHE A 114 4.97 -5.39 -8.36
C PHE A 114 5.86 -6.58 -8.72
N ALA A 115 5.43 -7.48 -9.62
CA ALA A 115 6.25 -8.58 -10.12
C ALA A 115 7.44 -8.12 -10.98
N ARG A 116 7.46 -6.85 -11.43
CA ARG A 116 8.60 -6.25 -12.15
C ARG A 116 9.77 -5.92 -11.24
N PHE A 117 9.56 -5.82 -9.92
CA PHE A 117 10.61 -5.57 -8.93
C PHE A 117 11.07 -6.89 -8.29
N ALA A 118 11.95 -7.62 -8.96
CA ALA A 118 12.57 -8.85 -8.49
C ALA A 118 13.24 -8.76 -7.09
N SER A 119 13.74 -7.59 -6.69
CA SER A 119 14.33 -7.33 -5.37
C SER A 119 13.28 -7.21 -4.25
N VAL A 120 11.98 -7.22 -4.57
CA VAL A 120 10.87 -7.04 -3.62
C VAL A 120 10.11 -8.34 -3.46
N ARG A 121 9.88 -8.75 -2.21
CA ARG A 121 8.97 -9.86 -1.91
C ARG A 121 7.53 -9.40 -2.11
N HIS A 122 6.94 -9.72 -3.24
CA HIS A 122 5.52 -9.48 -3.53
C HIS A 122 4.66 -10.66 -3.10
N ILE A 123 3.62 -10.39 -2.31
CA ILE A 123 2.63 -11.37 -1.86
C ILE A 123 1.28 -10.95 -2.41
N ARG A 124 0.54 -11.91 -2.97
CA ARG A 124 -0.88 -11.71 -3.23
C ARG A 124 -1.67 -12.15 -1.99
N PRO A 125 -2.61 -11.33 -1.50
CA PRO A 125 -3.47 -11.75 -0.40
C PRO A 125 -4.31 -12.96 -0.86
N PRO A 126 -4.45 -14.01 -0.03
CA PRO A 126 -5.36 -15.10 -0.32
C PRO A 126 -6.80 -14.55 -0.33
N LEU A 127 -7.46 -14.68 -1.47
CA LEU A 127 -8.85 -14.29 -1.69
C LEU A 127 -9.80 -15.40 -1.23
#